data_AF-G3C6K4-F1
#
_entry.id   AF-G3C6K4-F1
#
_cell.length_a   1.000
_cell.length_b   1.000
_cell.length_c   1.000
_cell.angle_alpha   90.00
_cell.angle_beta   90.00
_cell.angle_gamma   90.00
#
_symmetry.space_group_name_H-M   'P 1'
#
loop_
_entity.id
_entity.type
_entity.pdbx_description
1 polymer ?
#
loop_
_entity_poly.entity_id
_entity_poly.type
_entity_poly.pdbx_seq_one_letter_code
_entity_poly.pdbx_strand_id
1 'polypeptide(L)'
;FLVWCNEEDHLRIISMQMGGDLGQVFRRLASAVSDIEKRVPFSHHDRLGFLTFCPTNLGTTVRASVHIKLPKLAANREKLEEVASKYSLQVRGTRG
;
A
#
# COMPACT_ATOMS: atom_id res chain seq x y z
N PHE A 1 11.00 8.54 1.25
CA PHE A 1 9.77 8.99 0.55
C PHE A 1 10.08 8.95 -0.93
N LEU A 2 9.20 8.35 -1.73
CA LEU A 2 9.42 8.14 -3.16
C LEU A 2 8.09 8.36 -3.90
N VAL A 3 8.18 8.73 -5.18
CA VAL A 3 7.04 8.78 -6.09
C VAL A 3 7.45 8.08 -7.38
N TRP A 4 6.69 7.09 -7.81
CA TRP A 4 6.80 6.57 -9.18
C TRP A 4 5.84 7.32 -10.07
N CYS A 5 6.28 7.65 -11.29
CA CYS A 5 5.49 8.39 -12.26
C CYS A 5 5.29 7.52 -13.51
N ASN A 6 4.04 7.44 -13.98
CA ASN A 6 3.65 6.72 -15.20
C ASN A 6 4.12 5.26 -15.26
N GLU A 7 3.90 4.52 -14.18
CA GLU A 7 4.07 3.06 -14.17
C GLU A 7 2.71 2.39 -14.41
N GLU A 8 2.13 1.68 -13.46
CA GLU A 8 0.76 1.14 -13.57
C GLU A 8 -0.30 2.24 -13.43
N ASP A 9 -0.08 3.16 -12.50
CA ASP A 9 -0.89 4.35 -12.27
C ASP A 9 -0.07 5.60 -12.59
N HIS A 10 -0.75 6.74 -12.80
CA HIS A 10 -0.07 8.02 -13.06
C HIS A 10 0.94 8.36 -11.96
N LEU A 11 0.57 8.13 -10.70
CA LEU A 11 1.44 8.35 -9.54
C LEU A 11 1.29 7.20 -8.53
N ARG A 12 2.41 6.67 -8.03
CA ARG A 12 2.45 5.89 -6.79
C ARG A 12 3.26 6.64 -5.73
N ILE A 13 2.57 7.15 -4.71
CA ILE A 13 3.19 7.91 -3.61
C ILE A 13 3.53 6.95 -2.47
N ILE A 14 4.81 6.86 -2.12
CA ILE A 14 5.34 5.80 -1.24
C ILE A 14 6.09 6.40 -0.04
N SER A 15 5.71 5.94 1.15
CA SER A 15 6.43 6.17 2.40
C SER A 15 6.89 4.84 2.97
N MET A 16 8.18 4.71 3.27
CA MET A 16 8.77 3.49 3.83
C MET A 16 10.03 3.82 4.61
N GLN A 17 10.42 2.92 5.52
CA GLN A 17 11.65 2.99 6.30
C GLN A 17 11.99 1.61 6.89
N MET A 18 13.18 1.48 7.47
CA MET A 18 13.55 0.33 8.30
C MET A 18 12.84 0.41 9.67
N GLY A 19 12.58 -0.75 10.27
CA GLY A 19 11.85 -0.87 11.54
C GLY A 19 10.34 -0.96 11.36
N GLY A 20 9.59 -0.84 12.47
CA GLY A 20 8.14 -1.10 12.53
C GLY A 20 7.28 0.09 12.93
N ASP A 21 7.79 1.33 12.85
CA ASP A 21 7.02 2.53 13.20
C ASP A 21 6.04 2.92 12.08
N LEU A 22 4.90 2.23 12.05
CA LEU A 22 3.81 2.50 11.11
C LEU A 22 3.25 3.92 11.27
N GLY A 23 3.22 4.46 12.50
CA GLY A 23 2.68 5.78 12.77
C GLY A 23 3.48 6.88 12.08
N GLN A 24 4.82 6.81 12.14
CA GLN A 24 5.70 7.74 11.43
C GLN A 24 5.58 7.59 9.91
N VAL A 25 5.55 6.34 9.40
CA VAL A 25 5.41 6.06 7.96
C VAL A 25 4.11 6.65 7.41
N PHE A 26 2.99 6.41 8.11
CA PHE A 26 1.68 6.85 7.70
C PHE A 26 1.53 8.38 7.77
N ARG A 27 2.00 9.02 8.85
CA ARG A 27 1.99 10.50 8.94
C ARG A 27 2.73 11.15 7.77
N ARG A 28 3.92 10.63 7.44
CA ARG A 28 4.70 11.13 6.29
C ARG A 28 3.96 10.94 4.95
N LEU A 29 3.26 9.81 4.78
CA LEU A 29 2.45 9.56 3.59
C LEU A 29 1.27 10.54 3.49
N ALA A 30 0.49 10.68 4.57
CA ALA A 30 -0.68 11.54 4.60
C ALA A 30 -0.34 13.01 4.34
N SER A 31 0.73 13.52 4.96
CA SER A 31 1.23 14.88 4.70
C SER A 31 1.62 15.07 3.23
N ALA A 32 2.36 14.11 2.66
CA ALA A 32 2.79 14.21 1.27
C ALA A 32 1.63 14.17 0.27
N VAL A 33 0.64 13.29 0.47
CA VAL A 33 -0.56 13.22 -0.38
C VAL A 33 -1.33 14.53 -0.31
N SER A 34 -1.57 15.07 0.90
CA SER A 34 -2.28 16.35 1.08
C SER A 34 -1.57 17.52 0.39
N ASP A 35 -0.24 17.53 0.39
CA ASP A 35 0.53 18.60 -0.26
C ASP A 35 0.62 18.47 -1.80
N ILE A 36 0.52 17.25 -2.33
CA ILE A 36 0.49 17.01 -3.78
C ILE A 36 -0.91 17.31 -4.34
N GLU A 37 -1.96 16.89 -3.64
CA GLU A 37 -3.36 17.09 -4.05
C GLU A 37 -3.73 18.58 -4.19
N LYS A 38 -3.09 19.47 -3.42
CA LYS A 38 -3.23 20.93 -3.58
C LYS A 38 -2.75 21.46 -4.94
N ARG A 39 -1.90 20.71 -5.65
CA ARG A 39 -1.25 21.13 -6.90
C ARG A 39 -1.67 20.30 -8.10
N VAL A 40 -2.06 19.05 -7.88
CA VAL A 40 -2.44 18.10 -8.93
C VAL A 40 -3.85 17.59 -8.63
N PRO A 41 -4.85 17.88 -9.48
CA PRO A 41 -6.18 17.36 -9.29
C PRO A 41 -6.20 15.84 -9.57
N PHE A 42 -6.59 15.05 -8.57
CA PHE A 42 -6.74 13.61 -8.72
C PHE A 42 -8.15 13.24 -9.21
N SER A 43 -8.22 12.20 -10.05
CA SER A 43 -9.48 11.66 -10.53
C SER A 43 -10.21 10.94 -9.40
N HIS A 44 -11.38 11.44 -9.02
CA HIS A 44 -12.24 10.87 -7.98
C HIS A 44 -13.66 10.63 -8.52
N HIS A 45 -14.29 9.56 -8.06
CA HIS A 45 -15.66 9.21 -8.40
C HIS A 45 -16.46 8.91 -7.13
N ASP A 46 -17.68 9.44 -7.02
CA ASP A 46 -18.50 9.37 -5.79
C ASP A 46 -18.66 7.96 -5.22
N ARG A 47 -18.88 6.97 -6.08
CA ARG A 47 -18.99 5.56 -5.66
C ARG A 47 -17.64 4.85 -5.45
N LEU A 48 -16.63 5.19 -6.25
CA LEU A 48 -15.42 4.36 -6.40
C LEU A 48 -14.21 4.96 -5.66
N GLY A 49 -14.32 6.17 -5.13
CA GLY A 49 -13.19 6.88 -4.55
C GLY A 49 -12.21 7.35 -5.61
N PHE A 50 -10.91 7.35 -5.27
CA PHE A 50 -9.85 7.67 -6.22
C PHE A 50 -9.73 6.57 -7.28
N LEU A 51 -9.68 7.01 -8.53
CA LEU A 51 -9.63 6.13 -9.69
C LEU A 51 -8.19 5.68 -9.97
N THR A 52 -8.03 4.39 -10.24
CA THR A 52 -6.77 3.73 -10.55
C THR A 52 -6.95 2.84 -11.79
N PHE A 53 -5.84 2.43 -12.41
CA PHE A 53 -5.85 1.56 -13.58
C PHE A 53 -6.43 0.18 -13.28
N CYS A 54 -5.96 -0.47 -12.20
CA CYS A 54 -6.48 -1.76 -11.76
C CYS A 54 -7.66 -1.59 -10.79
N PRO A 55 -8.79 -2.33 -10.96
CA PRO A 55 -9.92 -2.27 -10.05
C PRO A 55 -9.59 -2.61 -8.59
N THR A 56 -8.54 -3.41 -8.36
CA THR A 56 -8.12 -3.81 -7.01
C THR A 56 -7.52 -2.66 -6.18
N ASN A 57 -7.17 -1.55 -6.83
CA ASN A 57 -6.57 -0.38 -6.19
C ASN A 57 -7.56 0.78 -5.98
N LEU A 58 -8.85 0.62 -6.31
CA LEU A 58 -9.86 1.67 -6.16
C LEU A 58 -10.10 2.07 -4.69
N GLY A 59 -10.78 3.20 -4.48
CA GLY A 59 -11.20 3.67 -3.18
C GLY A 59 -10.11 4.48 -2.50
N THR A 60 -9.49 3.90 -1.47
CA THR A 60 -8.41 4.55 -0.74
C THR A 60 -7.10 4.54 -1.51
N THR A 61 -6.90 3.58 -2.42
CA THR A 61 -5.62 3.30 -3.11
C THR A 61 -4.46 2.91 -2.17
N VAL A 62 -4.75 2.74 -0.87
CA VAL A 62 -3.73 2.49 0.15
C VAL A 62 -3.40 1.01 0.23
N ARG A 63 -2.10 0.70 0.12
CA ARG A 63 -1.53 -0.60 0.49
C ARG A 63 -0.47 -0.43 1.58
N ALA A 64 -0.82 -0.72 2.83
CA ALA A 64 0.13 -0.79 3.93
C ALA A 64 0.75 -2.20 4.00
N SER A 65 2.07 -2.30 3.99
CA SER A 65 2.78 -3.59 4.00
C SER A 65 4.02 -3.56 4.88
N VAL A 66 4.48 -4.75 5.27
CA VAL A 66 5.73 -4.96 5.99
C VAL A 66 6.52 -6.08 5.34
N HIS A 67 7.84 -5.95 5.32
CA HIS A 67 8.73 -7.10 5.13
C HIS A 67 9.00 -7.72 6.50
N ILE A 68 8.47 -8.92 6.73
CA ILE A 68 8.53 -9.60 8.02
C ILE A 68 9.04 -11.04 7.86
N LYS A 69 9.86 -11.49 8.83
CA LYS A 69 10.30 -12.88 8.92
C LYS A 69 9.46 -13.60 9.96
N LEU A 70 8.72 -14.63 9.53
CA LEU A 70 7.88 -15.45 10.40
C LEU A 70 8.28 -16.93 10.26
N PRO A 71 9.50 -17.34 10.66
CA PRO A 71 10.08 -18.63 10.28
C PRO A 71 9.21 -19.84 10.68
N LYS A 72 8.52 -19.78 11.82
CA LYS A 72 7.63 -20.86 12.28
C LYS A 72 6.34 -20.95 11.47
N LEU A 73 5.72 -19.81 11.15
CA LEU A 73 4.47 -19.77 10.41
C LEU A 73 4.71 -19.99 8.91
N ALA A 74 5.79 -19.43 8.38
CA ALA A 74 6.20 -19.54 6.97
C ALA A 74 6.78 -20.91 6.61
N ALA A 75 7.08 -21.79 7.58
CA ALA A 75 7.47 -23.17 7.32
C ALA A 75 6.38 -23.95 6.55
N ASN A 76 5.12 -23.54 6.68
CA ASN A 76 4.02 -24.00 5.83
C ASN A 76 3.37 -22.77 5.17
N ARG A 77 3.58 -22.61 3.87
CA ARG A 77 3.12 -21.44 3.09
C ARG A 77 1.59 -21.32 3.05
N GLU A 78 0.89 -22.45 2.93
CA GLU A 78 -0.58 -22.51 2.90
C GLU A 78 -1.14 -22.03 4.24
N LYS A 79 -0.56 -22.50 5.35
CA LYS A 79 -0.96 -22.06 6.69
C LYS A 79 -0.71 -20.57 6.92
N LEU A 80 0.40 -20.03 6.41
CA LEU A 80 0.66 -18.59 6.45
C LEU A 80 -0.41 -17.80 5.69
N GLU A 81 -0.78 -18.28 4.50
CA GLU A 81 -1.81 -17.70 3.65
C GLU A 81 -3.20 -17.77 4.29
N GLU A 82 -3.55 -18.91 4.86
CA GLU A 82 -4.81 -19.13 5.56
C GLU A 82 -4.95 -18.17 6.75
N VAL A 83 -3.89 -18.03 7.56
CA VAL A 83 -3.88 -17.10 8.69
C VAL A 83 -3.95 -15.65 8.22
N ALA A 84 -3.20 -15.26 7.20
CA ALA A 84 -3.25 -13.90 6.65
C ALA A 84 -4.65 -13.56 6.12
N SER A 85 -5.29 -14.49 5.41
CA SER A 85 -6.62 -14.32 4.84
C SER A 85 -7.70 -14.06 5.92
N LYS A 86 -7.59 -14.69 7.09
CA LYS A 86 -8.49 -14.44 8.24
C LYS A 86 -8.47 -12.99 8.74
N TYR A 87 -7.38 -12.27 8.48
CA TYR A 87 -7.22 -10.85 8.83
C TYR A 87 -7.32 -9.92 7.61
N SER A 88 -7.83 -10.42 6.48
CA SER A 88 -7.90 -9.68 5.22
C SER A 88 -6.53 -9.17 4.74
N LEU A 89 -5.47 -9.92 5.02
CA LEU A 89 -4.11 -9.64 4.59
C LEU A 89 -3.72 -10.51 3.39
N GLN A 90 -2.90 -9.95 2.51
CA GLN A 90 -2.35 -10.65 1.35
C GLN A 90 -0.85 -10.92 1.55
N VAL A 91 -0.40 -12.14 1.25
CA VAL A 91 1.02 -12.50 1.28
C VAL A 91 1.62 -12.32 -0.11
N ARG A 92 2.78 -11.64 -0.20
CA ARG A 92 3.54 -11.44 -1.44
C ARG A 92 5.02 -11.76 -1.26
N GLY A 93 5.73 -11.95 -2.37
CA GLY A 93 7.18 -12.14 -2.39
C GLY A 93 7.95 -10.87 -2.03
N THR A 94 9.24 -11.01 -1.73
CA THR A 94 10.10 -9.88 -1.29
C THR A 94 10.41 -8.85 -2.38
N ARG A 95 10.08 -9.15 -3.64
CA ARG A 95 10.27 -8.24 -4.79
C ARG A 95 8.95 -7.62 -5.28
N GLY A 96 7.90 -7.70 -4.46
CA GLY A 96 6.59 -7.11 -4.75
C GLY A 96 5.59 -8.10 -5.32
#